data_AF-A0A7X0QZV2-F1
#
_entry.id   AF-A0A7X0QZV2-F1
#
_cell.length_a   1.000
_cell.length_b   1.000
_cell.length_c   1.000
_cell.angle_alpha   90.00
_cell.angle_beta   90.00
_cell.angle_gamma   90.00
#
_symmetry.space_group_name_H-M   'P 1'
#
loop_
_entity.id
_entity.type
_entity.pdbx_description
1 polymer ?
#
loop_
_entity_poly.entity_id
_entity_poly.type
_entity_poly.pdbx_seq_one_letter_code
_entity_poly.pdbx_strand_id
1 'polypeptide(L)'
;MRKQLSLLLLLYVTCSVTLLAQNTQPYFLKLHTGEVIPARKIQLKSPLFKSNYFLVDDSLSYSPAMVNAYQNSEGYFARIEPGNHSDAFAKRILEGPRIDKFYTSRMTYDGYSYSPYGYGYGPPRTSRRRVYYFSKDGGPLYLYNHENLEMALGDNPSSLLLLQRYKREKYINTGVTIIGAGLMALGVMNSQRTYDGDIKLSPVLYAGAGILGGQVVFNLFRKDKLMQAVQVYNYQVKQ
;
A
#
# COMPACT_ATOMS: atom_id res chain seq x y z
N MET A 1 24.56 54.89 0.76
CA MET A 1 23.30 54.10 0.86
C MET A 1 22.90 53.41 -0.46
N ARG A 2 22.95 54.06 -1.63
CA ARG A 2 22.55 53.43 -2.92
C ARG A 2 23.32 52.15 -3.30
N LYS A 3 24.65 52.09 -3.03
CA LYS A 3 25.47 50.90 -3.35
C LYS A 3 25.18 49.67 -2.47
N GLN A 4 24.70 49.85 -1.24
CA GLN A 4 24.34 48.74 -0.35
C GLN A 4 22.98 48.12 -0.72
N LEU A 5 22.06 48.94 -1.24
CA LEU A 5 20.77 48.49 -1.77
C LEU A 5 20.93 47.63 -3.04
N SER A 6 21.86 48.00 -3.93
CA SER A 6 22.18 47.21 -5.13
C SER A 6 22.73 45.83 -4.78
N LEU A 7 23.56 45.75 -3.74
CA LEU A 7 24.21 44.50 -3.29
C LEU A 7 23.19 43.53 -2.66
N LEU A 8 22.25 44.05 -1.87
CA LEU A 8 21.14 43.25 -1.33
C LEU A 8 20.20 42.72 -2.41
N LEU A 9 19.92 43.50 -3.44
CA LEU A 9 19.04 43.09 -4.53
C LEU A 9 19.69 42.01 -5.42
N LEU A 10 21.00 42.08 -5.63
CA LEU A 10 21.77 41.08 -6.37
C LEU A 10 21.93 39.77 -5.56
N LEU A 11 22.03 39.86 -4.23
CA LEU A 11 22.01 38.69 -3.33
C LEU A 11 20.62 38.02 -3.32
N TYR A 12 19.53 38.79 -3.38
CA TYR A 12 18.17 38.26 -3.42
C TYR A 12 17.86 37.54 -4.75
N VAL A 13 18.32 38.09 -5.87
CA VAL A 13 18.17 37.49 -7.20
C VAL A 13 18.98 36.19 -7.30
N THR A 14 20.21 36.16 -6.78
CA THR A 14 21.04 34.93 -6.83
C THR A 14 20.54 33.84 -5.89
N CYS A 15 19.99 34.19 -4.72
CA CYS A 15 19.40 33.22 -3.79
C CYS A 15 18.11 32.58 -4.37
N SER A 16 17.31 33.34 -5.13
CA SER A 16 16.06 32.83 -5.72
C SER A 16 16.29 31.86 -6.91
N VAL A 17 17.43 31.94 -7.63
CA VAL A 17 17.74 30.94 -8.68
C VAL A 17 18.06 29.56 -8.08
N THR A 18 18.63 29.50 -6.88
CA THR A 18 18.97 28.22 -6.23
C THR A 18 17.75 27.44 -5.69
N LEU A 19 16.60 28.10 -5.51
CA LEU A 19 15.34 27.48 -5.09
C LEU A 19 14.57 26.79 -6.24
N LEU A 20 14.97 27.02 -7.50
CA LEU A 20 14.36 26.38 -8.68
C LEU A 20 15.06 25.10 -9.13
N ALA A 21 16.13 24.67 -8.46
CA ALA A 21 16.62 23.30 -8.53
C ALA A 21 15.67 22.37 -7.73
N GLN A 22 14.40 22.35 -8.12
CA GLN A 22 13.42 21.40 -7.62
C GLN A 22 13.87 20.01 -8.04
N ASN A 23 14.52 19.29 -7.13
CA ASN A 23 14.50 17.83 -6.90
C ASN A 23 13.93 16.95 -8.04
N THR A 24 14.41 17.13 -9.27
CA THR A 24 14.13 16.25 -10.39
C THR A 24 15.15 15.16 -10.31
N GLN A 25 14.85 14.18 -9.45
CA GLN A 25 15.50 12.88 -9.54
C GLN A 25 15.50 12.48 -11.03
N PRO A 26 16.68 12.21 -11.63
CA PRO A 26 16.77 11.99 -13.06
C PRO A 26 15.89 10.80 -13.43
N TYR A 27 15.16 10.90 -14.55
CA TYR A 27 14.43 9.73 -15.05
C TYR A 27 15.44 8.73 -15.59
N PHE A 28 15.21 7.47 -15.28
CA PHE A 28 16.11 6.41 -15.72
C PHE A 28 15.36 5.09 -15.87
N LEU A 29 15.96 4.22 -16.66
CA LEU A 29 15.56 2.84 -16.84
C LEU A 29 16.75 1.96 -16.45
N LYS A 30 16.58 1.17 -15.38
CA LYS A 30 17.60 0.25 -14.88
C LYS A 30 17.31 -1.14 -15.43
N LEU A 31 18.23 -1.70 -16.21
CA LEU A 31 18.12 -3.02 -16.79
C LEU A 31 18.49 -4.12 -15.78
N HIS A 32 18.11 -5.37 -16.10
CA HIS A 32 18.52 -6.55 -15.31
C HIS A 32 20.03 -6.77 -15.31
N THR A 33 20.73 -6.30 -16.35
CA THR A 33 22.19 -6.28 -16.42
C THR A 33 22.83 -5.32 -15.40
N GLY A 34 22.03 -4.45 -14.78
CA GLY A 34 22.49 -3.38 -13.90
C GLY A 34 22.75 -2.05 -14.60
N GLU A 35 22.76 -2.04 -15.94
CA GLU A 35 22.90 -0.83 -16.74
C GLU A 35 21.77 0.17 -16.45
N VAL A 36 22.13 1.45 -16.31
CA VAL A 36 21.19 2.54 -16.06
C VAL A 36 21.19 3.46 -17.27
N ILE A 37 20.04 3.50 -17.96
CA ILE A 37 19.83 4.35 -19.12
C ILE A 37 19.16 5.64 -18.63
N PRO A 38 19.87 6.78 -18.60
CA PRO A 38 19.27 8.06 -18.26
C PRO A 38 18.31 8.51 -19.39
N ALA A 39 17.24 9.19 -19.01
CA ALA A 39 16.23 9.66 -19.95
C ALA A 39 15.66 11.01 -19.50
N ARG A 40 15.10 11.76 -20.46
CA ARG A 40 14.24 12.92 -20.17
C ARG A 40 12.78 12.53 -20.01
N LYS A 41 12.38 11.38 -20.58
CA LYS A 41 11.00 10.91 -20.57
C LYS A 41 10.94 9.39 -20.67
N ILE A 42 10.18 8.77 -19.78
CA ILE A 42 9.94 7.32 -19.77
C ILE A 42 8.44 7.05 -19.71
N GLN A 43 7.94 6.26 -20.65
CA GLN A 43 6.54 5.87 -20.72
C GLN A 43 6.40 4.36 -20.88
N LEU A 44 5.63 3.72 -20.00
CA LEU A 44 5.21 2.34 -20.20
C LEU A 44 3.96 2.33 -21.09
N LYS A 45 4.08 1.73 -22.28
CA LYS A 45 2.97 1.60 -23.23
C LYS A 45 2.41 0.17 -23.17
N SER A 46 1.08 0.08 -23.14
CA SER A 46 0.35 -1.19 -23.14
C SER A 46 -0.65 -1.23 -24.30
N PRO A 47 -0.16 -1.40 -25.55
CA PRO A 47 -1.03 -1.49 -26.73
C PRO A 47 -1.90 -2.75 -26.70
N LEU A 48 -3.12 -2.67 -27.25
CA LEU A 48 -4.11 -3.76 -27.18
C LEU A 48 -3.68 -5.06 -27.89
N PHE A 49 -2.89 -4.96 -28.97
CA PHE A 49 -2.53 -6.09 -29.83
C PHE A 49 -1.01 -6.33 -29.93
N LYS A 50 -0.21 -5.64 -29.11
CA LYS A 50 1.25 -5.78 -29.12
C LYS A 50 1.75 -6.01 -27.70
N SER A 51 2.98 -6.52 -27.58
CA SER A 51 3.64 -6.60 -26.28
C SER A 51 3.83 -5.21 -25.67
N ASN A 52 3.76 -5.12 -24.35
CA ASN A 52 4.08 -3.90 -23.64
C ASN A 52 5.55 -3.52 -23.88
N TYR A 53 5.87 -2.22 -23.83
CA TYR A 53 7.23 -1.72 -23.96
C TYR A 53 7.40 -0.39 -23.22
N PHE A 54 8.61 -0.13 -22.77
CA PHE A 54 9.04 1.19 -22.33
C PHE A 54 9.47 2.00 -23.54
N LEU A 55 8.95 3.21 -23.67
CA LEU A 55 9.38 4.22 -24.63
C LEU A 55 10.23 5.25 -23.89
N VAL A 56 11.49 5.37 -24.32
CA VAL A 56 12.51 6.24 -23.75
C VAL A 56 12.78 7.36 -24.75
N ASP A 57 12.62 8.61 -24.30
CA ASP A 57 12.83 9.82 -25.10
C ASP A 57 12.16 9.77 -26.49
N ASP A 58 10.95 9.20 -26.52
CA ASP A 58 10.08 9.06 -27.71
C ASP A 58 10.69 8.27 -28.89
N SER A 59 11.85 7.63 -28.73
CA SER A 59 12.59 6.98 -29.82
C SER A 59 13.03 5.55 -29.51
N LEU A 60 13.61 5.31 -28.33
CA LEU A 60 14.13 4.01 -27.94
C LEU A 60 13.06 3.17 -27.26
N SER A 61 13.00 1.88 -27.60
CA SER A 61 12.02 0.96 -27.02
C SER A 61 12.70 -0.21 -26.32
N TYR A 62 12.24 -0.50 -25.10
CA TYR A 62 12.74 -1.61 -24.28
C TYR A 62 11.59 -2.51 -23.87
N SER A 63 11.78 -3.83 -24.04
CA SER A 63 10.89 -4.83 -23.48
C SER A 63 10.84 -4.70 -21.95
N PRO A 64 9.65 -4.77 -21.32
CA PRO A 64 9.54 -4.66 -19.90
C PRO A 64 10.36 -5.74 -19.23
N ALA A 65 10.39 -6.98 -19.71
CA ALA A 65 11.18 -8.08 -19.15
C ALA A 65 12.68 -7.82 -19.01
N MET A 66 13.24 -6.78 -19.65
CA MET A 66 14.65 -6.39 -19.49
C MET A 66 14.87 -5.38 -18.36
N VAL A 67 13.80 -4.79 -17.82
CA VAL A 67 13.84 -3.67 -16.87
C VAL A 67 13.67 -4.17 -15.43
N ASN A 68 14.61 -3.86 -14.56
CA ASN A 68 14.52 -4.17 -13.14
C ASN A 68 13.82 -3.06 -12.33
N ALA A 69 14.10 -1.80 -12.67
CA ALA A 69 13.48 -0.63 -12.04
C ALA A 69 13.46 0.53 -13.01
N TYR A 70 12.56 1.48 -12.81
CA TYR A 70 12.55 2.72 -13.57
C TYR A 70 12.04 3.89 -12.73
N GLN A 71 12.42 5.09 -13.14
CA GLN A 71 11.95 6.34 -12.54
C GLN A 71 11.35 7.23 -13.63
N ASN A 72 10.13 7.68 -13.42
CA ASN A 72 9.44 8.61 -14.32
C ASN A 72 8.77 9.74 -13.52
N SER A 73 7.92 10.53 -14.19
CA SER A 73 7.18 11.63 -13.58
C SER A 73 6.23 11.23 -12.45
N GLU A 74 5.81 9.98 -12.39
CA GLU A 74 4.93 9.49 -11.33
C GLU A 74 5.69 9.04 -10.08
N GLY A 75 6.97 8.67 -10.23
CA GLY A 75 7.83 8.23 -9.14
C GLY A 75 8.78 7.10 -9.55
N TYR A 76 9.32 6.44 -8.53
CA TYR A 76 10.18 5.27 -8.68
C TYR A 76 9.37 3.98 -8.64
N PHE A 77 9.69 3.05 -9.53
CA PHE A 77 9.03 1.76 -9.68
C PHE A 77 10.07 0.64 -9.71
N ALA A 78 9.80 -0.43 -8.97
CA ALA A 78 10.65 -1.61 -8.92
C ALA A 78 9.86 -2.84 -9.38
N ARG A 79 10.55 -3.77 -10.03
CA ARG A 79 9.96 -5.03 -10.49
C ARG A 79 9.59 -5.91 -9.30
N ILE A 80 8.39 -6.49 -9.34
CA ILE A 80 7.93 -7.51 -8.40
C ILE A 80 8.01 -8.93 -8.97
N GLU A 81 7.76 -9.10 -10.27
CA GLU A 81 7.72 -10.41 -10.94
C GLU A 81 8.36 -10.33 -12.33
N PRO A 82 9.03 -11.39 -12.82
CA PRO A 82 9.55 -11.42 -14.18
C PRO A 82 8.41 -11.46 -15.21
N GLY A 83 8.58 -10.81 -16.36
CA GLY A 83 7.60 -10.83 -17.44
C GLY A 83 7.37 -9.49 -18.13
N ASN A 84 6.47 -9.51 -19.12
CA ASN A 84 6.15 -8.40 -20.02
C ASN A 84 4.84 -7.67 -19.70
N HIS A 85 4.26 -7.89 -18.52
CA HIS A 85 2.99 -7.29 -18.12
C HIS A 85 3.21 -5.96 -17.37
N SER A 86 2.22 -5.07 -17.40
CA SER A 86 2.35 -3.72 -16.83
C SER A 86 2.24 -3.69 -15.30
N ASP A 87 1.57 -4.69 -14.72
CA ASP A 87 1.49 -4.93 -13.28
C ASP A 87 2.73 -5.65 -12.71
N ALA A 88 3.76 -5.90 -13.52
CA ALA A 88 5.06 -6.44 -13.10
C ALA A 88 5.87 -5.46 -12.24
N PHE A 89 5.43 -4.21 -12.09
CA PHE A 89 6.10 -3.17 -11.33
C PHE A 89 5.24 -2.66 -10.18
N ALA A 90 5.89 -2.31 -9.08
CA ALA A 90 5.28 -1.67 -7.92
C ALA A 90 5.87 -0.27 -7.73
N LYS A 91 5.00 0.70 -7.44
CA LYS A 91 5.36 2.10 -7.19
C LYS A 91 5.84 2.29 -5.77
N ARG A 92 6.97 2.97 -5.57
CA ARG A 92 7.46 3.36 -4.24
C ARG A 92 6.58 4.45 -3.64
N ILE A 93 6.20 4.25 -2.38
CA ILE A 93 5.37 5.17 -1.58
C ILE A 93 6.04 5.59 -0.27
N LEU A 94 7.04 4.86 0.17
CA LEU A 94 7.90 5.25 1.28
C LEU A 94 9.34 4.98 0.85
N GLU A 95 10.16 6.00 0.95
CA GLU A 95 11.62 5.89 0.82
C GLU A 95 12.21 5.98 2.22
N GLY A 96 13.04 4.99 2.57
CA GLY A 96 13.67 4.88 3.86
C GLY A 96 15.17 4.57 3.73
N PRO A 97 15.96 4.82 4.78
CA PRO A 97 17.39 4.51 4.75
C PRO A 97 17.68 3.01 4.62
N ARG A 98 16.76 2.15 5.09
CA ARG A 98 16.88 0.69 4.97
C ARG A 98 15.65 0.02 4.39
N ILE A 99 14.44 0.50 4.72
CA ILE A 99 13.20 -0.11 4.23
C ILE A 99 12.47 0.86 3.32
N ASP A 100 12.29 0.46 2.07
CA ASP A 100 11.41 1.10 1.11
C ASP A 100 10.08 0.36 1.05
N LYS A 101 8.96 1.09 0.93
CA LYS A 101 7.61 0.51 0.76
C LYS A 101 7.08 0.79 -0.63
N PHE A 102 6.49 -0.23 -1.25
CA PHE A 102 5.93 -0.19 -2.58
C PHE A 102 4.48 -0.65 -2.59
N TYR A 103 3.74 -0.31 -3.64
CA TYR A 103 2.43 -0.91 -3.93
C TYR A 103 2.23 -1.14 -5.42
N THR A 104 1.45 -2.17 -5.74
CA THR A 104 0.85 -2.34 -7.07
C THR A 104 -0.66 -2.51 -6.92
N SER A 105 -1.41 -2.32 -8.00
CA SER A 105 -2.84 -2.58 -8.01
C SER A 105 -3.11 -3.79 -8.89
N ARG A 106 -3.62 -4.87 -8.29
CA ARG A 106 -4.03 -6.08 -9.02
C ARG A 106 -5.53 -6.10 -9.18
N MET A 107 -5.98 -6.51 -10.35
CA MET A 107 -7.38 -6.87 -10.56
C MET A 107 -7.56 -8.31 -10.10
N THR A 108 -8.44 -8.51 -9.14
CA THR A 108 -8.88 -9.85 -8.73
C THR A 108 -10.28 -10.08 -9.29
N TYR A 109 -10.43 -11.20 -9.98
CA TYR A 109 -11.72 -11.73 -10.40
C TYR A 109 -12.20 -12.62 -9.26
N ASP A 110 -13.01 -12.06 -8.36
CA ASP A 110 -13.69 -12.89 -7.37
C ASP A 110 -14.77 -13.67 -8.11
N GLY A 111 -14.52 -14.97 -8.28
CA GLY A 111 -15.49 -15.91 -8.83
C GLY A 111 -16.79 -15.87 -8.03
N TYR A 112 -17.90 -16.14 -8.72
CA TYR A 112 -19.28 -16.16 -8.23
C TYR A 112 -19.42 -16.14 -6.69
N SER A 113 -19.64 -14.95 -6.13
CA SER A 113 -19.85 -14.78 -4.70
C SER A 113 -21.26 -15.24 -4.34
N TYR A 114 -21.38 -16.15 -3.38
CA TYR A 114 -22.66 -16.62 -2.84
C TYR A 114 -23.38 -15.46 -2.14
N SER A 115 -24.52 -15.04 -2.68
CA SER A 115 -25.37 -14.00 -2.10
C SER A 115 -25.98 -14.50 -0.78
N PRO A 116 -25.82 -13.79 0.36
CA PRO A 116 -26.42 -14.17 1.64
C PRO A 116 -27.96 -14.21 1.64
N TYR A 117 -28.60 -13.70 0.59
CA TYR A 117 -30.06 -13.57 0.46
C TYR A 117 -30.70 -14.60 -0.48
N GLY A 118 -30.02 -15.71 -0.79
CA GLY A 118 -30.66 -16.90 -1.38
C GLY A 118 -31.14 -16.79 -2.83
N TYR A 119 -30.85 -15.70 -3.55
CA TYR A 119 -31.18 -15.55 -4.96
C TYR A 119 -29.93 -15.35 -5.83
N GLY A 120 -29.53 -16.43 -6.52
CA GLY A 120 -28.75 -16.38 -7.76
C GLY A 120 -27.23 -16.21 -7.65
N TYR A 121 -26.54 -16.85 -8.60
CA TYR A 121 -25.14 -16.59 -8.94
C TYR A 121 -25.02 -15.15 -9.46
N GLY A 122 -24.52 -14.23 -8.63
CA GLY A 122 -24.27 -12.84 -9.04
C GLY A 122 -23.17 -12.74 -10.10
N PRO A 123 -23.22 -11.72 -10.99
CA PRO A 123 -22.18 -11.52 -12.00
C PRO A 123 -20.80 -11.38 -11.34
N PRO A 124 -19.72 -11.83 -12.02
CA PRO A 124 -18.36 -11.76 -11.47
C PRO A 124 -18.03 -10.32 -11.07
N ARG A 125 -17.67 -10.12 -9.81
CA ARG A 125 -17.29 -8.81 -9.31
C ARG A 125 -15.80 -8.64 -9.55
N THR A 126 -15.45 -7.73 -10.44
CA THR A 126 -14.06 -7.29 -10.57
C THR A 126 -13.73 -6.37 -9.40
N SER A 127 -12.82 -6.79 -8.54
CA SER A 127 -12.32 -5.97 -7.44
C SER A 127 -10.88 -5.55 -7.73
N ARG A 128 -10.57 -4.26 -7.52
CA ARG A 128 -9.19 -3.76 -7.63
C ARG A 128 -8.59 -3.72 -6.23
N ARG A 129 -7.64 -4.62 -5.95
CA ARG A 129 -6.95 -4.68 -4.66
C ARG A 129 -5.54 -4.09 -4.77
N ARG A 130 -5.17 -3.25 -3.80
CA ARG A 130 -3.78 -2.82 -3.61
C ARG A 130 -3.01 -3.91 -2.88
N VAL A 131 -1.88 -4.30 -3.46
CA VAL A 131 -0.91 -5.23 -2.84
C VAL A 131 0.33 -4.44 -2.50
N TYR A 132 0.80 -4.57 -1.26
CA TYR A 132 1.93 -3.82 -0.75
C TYR A 132 3.15 -4.72 -0.65
N TYR A 133 4.32 -4.13 -0.93
CA TYR A 133 5.63 -4.79 -0.86
C TYR A 133 6.61 -3.92 -0.09
N PHE A 134 7.72 -4.49 0.36
CA PHE A 134 8.88 -3.75 0.83
C PHE A 134 10.17 -4.32 0.28
N SER A 135 11.21 -3.48 0.23
CA SER A 135 12.59 -3.90 0.00
C SER A 135 13.42 -3.50 1.22
N LYS A 136 14.33 -4.36 1.65
CA LYS A 136 15.32 -4.09 2.70
C LYS A 136 16.69 -3.92 2.07
N ASP A 137 17.38 -2.83 2.39
CA ASP A 137 18.75 -2.50 1.99
C ASP A 137 18.96 -2.58 0.45
N GLY A 138 17.93 -2.21 -0.32
CA GLY A 138 17.94 -2.28 -1.80
C GLY A 138 17.83 -3.70 -2.39
N GLY A 139 17.51 -4.70 -1.55
CA GLY A 139 17.31 -6.08 -1.94
C GLY A 139 15.99 -6.35 -2.70
N PRO A 140 15.64 -7.64 -2.89
CA PRO A 140 14.40 -8.01 -3.58
C PRO A 140 13.15 -7.53 -2.85
N LEU A 141 12.03 -7.43 -3.57
CA LEU A 141 10.75 -7.04 -3.01
C LEU A 141 10.06 -8.24 -2.36
N TYR A 142 9.66 -8.07 -1.11
CA TYR A 142 8.88 -9.03 -0.34
C TYR A 142 7.48 -8.48 -0.07
N LEU A 143 6.50 -9.38 0.13
CA LEU A 143 5.13 -8.98 0.50
C LEU A 143 5.14 -8.23 1.83
N TYR A 144 4.39 -7.13 1.91
CA TYR A 144 4.24 -6.32 3.11
C TYR A 144 3.21 -6.96 4.07
N ASN A 145 3.65 -7.99 4.78
CA ASN A 145 2.87 -8.70 5.79
C ASN A 145 3.66 -8.81 7.10
N HIS A 146 3.01 -9.28 8.16
CA HIS A 146 3.62 -9.37 9.47
C HIS A 146 4.83 -10.31 9.47
N GLU A 147 4.71 -11.45 8.81
CA GLU A 147 5.70 -12.53 8.81
C GLU A 147 7.02 -12.08 8.18
N ASN A 148 6.95 -11.46 6.99
CA ASN A 148 8.13 -10.95 6.31
C ASN A 148 8.72 -9.73 7.03
N LEU A 149 7.89 -8.87 7.63
CA LEU A 149 8.37 -7.73 8.40
C LEU A 149 9.01 -8.16 9.72
N GLU A 150 8.51 -9.18 10.39
CA GLU A 150 9.11 -9.73 11.61
C GLU A 150 10.51 -10.27 11.33
N MET A 151 10.68 -10.98 10.21
CA MET A 151 12.00 -11.43 9.75
C MET A 151 12.91 -10.25 9.38
N ALA A 152 12.39 -9.28 8.61
CA ALA A 152 13.18 -8.16 8.11
C ALA A 152 13.55 -7.13 9.19
N LEU A 153 12.75 -6.97 10.24
CA LEU A 153 12.98 -6.03 11.34
C LEU A 153 13.53 -6.73 12.60
N GLY A 154 13.96 -7.99 12.47
CA GLY A 154 14.41 -8.83 13.58
C GLY A 154 15.62 -8.28 14.34
N ASP A 155 16.40 -7.40 13.71
CA ASP A 155 17.54 -6.69 14.29
C ASP A 155 17.14 -5.47 15.14
N ASN A 156 15.84 -5.18 15.28
CA ASN A 156 15.34 -4.01 16.01
C ASN A 156 14.26 -4.35 17.06
N PRO A 157 14.60 -4.33 18.37
CA PRO A 157 13.67 -4.72 19.41
C PRO A 157 12.45 -3.79 19.52
N SER A 158 12.62 -2.49 19.22
CA SER A 158 11.52 -1.51 19.26
C SER A 158 10.48 -1.75 18.18
N SER A 159 10.93 -2.05 16.96
CA SER A 159 10.05 -2.43 15.85
C SER A 159 9.35 -3.76 16.11
N LEU A 160 10.07 -4.75 16.66
CA LEU A 160 9.48 -6.05 17.03
C LEU A 160 8.35 -5.91 18.06
N LEU A 161 8.50 -5.04 19.07
CA LEU A 161 7.42 -4.77 20.03
C LEU A 161 6.14 -4.26 19.35
N LEU A 162 6.27 -3.45 18.31
CA LEU A 162 5.12 -2.94 17.54
C LEU A 162 4.46 -4.05 16.70
N LEU A 163 5.26 -4.94 16.09
CA LEU A 163 4.76 -6.10 15.36
C LEU A 163 4.03 -7.09 16.28
N GLN A 164 4.60 -7.40 17.44
CA GLN A 164 3.95 -8.25 18.44
C GLN A 164 2.62 -7.66 18.92
N ARG A 165 2.57 -6.34 19.15
CA ARG A 165 1.32 -5.63 19.49
C ARG A 165 0.29 -5.74 18.36
N TYR A 166 0.72 -5.67 17.10
CA TYR A 166 -0.16 -5.88 15.95
C TYR A 166 -0.75 -7.30 15.95
N LYS A 167 0.10 -8.33 16.12
CA LYS A 167 -0.34 -9.73 16.17
C LYS A 167 -1.35 -9.98 17.29
N ARG A 168 -1.08 -9.49 18.50
CA ARG A 168 -1.99 -9.58 19.64
C ARG A 168 -3.33 -8.90 19.37
N GLU A 169 -3.32 -7.70 18.81
CA GLU A 169 -4.57 -7.00 18.47
C GLU A 169 -5.35 -7.68 17.37
N LYS A 170 -4.69 -8.31 16.40
CA LYS A 170 -5.35 -9.12 15.38
C LYS A 170 -6.12 -10.26 16.03
N TYR A 171 -5.51 -11.00 16.95
CA TYR A 171 -6.20 -12.07 17.69
C TYR A 171 -7.36 -11.57 18.55
N ILE A 172 -7.16 -10.46 19.29
CA ILE A 172 -8.23 -9.85 20.09
C ILE A 172 -9.40 -9.44 19.18
N ASN A 173 -9.13 -8.75 18.09
CA ASN A 173 -10.15 -8.33 17.14
C ASN A 173 -10.91 -9.54 16.56
N THR A 174 -10.21 -10.62 16.19
CA THR A 174 -10.86 -11.85 15.72
C THR A 174 -11.75 -12.47 16.81
N GLY A 175 -11.26 -12.56 18.05
CA GLY A 175 -12.05 -13.07 19.17
C GLY A 175 -13.31 -12.24 19.42
N VAL A 176 -13.19 -10.91 19.44
CA VAL A 176 -14.32 -9.98 19.60
C VAL A 176 -15.33 -10.14 18.46
N THR A 177 -14.88 -10.29 17.22
CA THR A 177 -15.79 -10.53 16.08
C THR A 177 -16.54 -11.85 16.23
N ILE A 178 -15.86 -12.93 16.62
CA ILE A 178 -16.49 -14.25 16.83
C ILE A 178 -17.55 -14.16 17.95
N ILE A 179 -17.22 -13.52 19.07
CA ILE A 179 -18.16 -13.32 20.18
C ILE A 179 -19.35 -12.48 19.73
N GLY A 180 -19.12 -11.35 19.06
CA GLY A 180 -20.19 -10.48 18.57
C GLY A 180 -21.12 -11.18 17.57
N ALA A 181 -20.56 -11.96 16.64
CA ALA A 181 -21.33 -12.77 15.70
C ALA A 181 -22.14 -13.86 16.41
N GLY A 182 -21.54 -14.56 17.39
CA GLY A 182 -22.23 -15.55 18.21
C GLY A 182 -23.40 -14.96 19.00
N LEU A 183 -23.20 -13.81 19.64
CA LEU A 183 -24.26 -13.10 20.36
C LEU A 183 -25.38 -12.64 19.43
N MET A 184 -25.06 -12.14 18.22
CA MET A 184 -26.10 -11.80 17.25
C MET A 184 -26.91 -13.04 16.83
N ALA A 185 -26.25 -14.16 16.53
CA ALA A 185 -26.94 -15.40 16.16
C ALA A 185 -27.87 -15.88 17.28
N LEU A 186 -27.39 -15.91 18.52
CA LEU A 186 -28.21 -16.22 19.70
C LEU A 186 -29.35 -15.22 19.91
N GLY A 187 -29.09 -13.94 19.66
CA GLY A 187 -30.10 -12.89 19.75
C GLY A 187 -31.23 -13.07 18.74
N VAL A 188 -30.92 -13.46 17.51
CA VAL A 188 -31.93 -13.80 16.49
C VAL A 188 -32.72 -15.04 16.89
N MET A 189 -32.07 -16.10 17.35
CA MET A 189 -32.74 -17.35 17.76
C MET A 189 -33.67 -17.16 18.95
N ASN A 190 -33.30 -16.26 19.88
CA ASN A 190 -34.11 -15.93 21.05
C ASN A 190 -35.09 -14.77 20.83
N SER A 191 -35.16 -14.21 19.61
CA SER A 191 -36.17 -13.20 19.29
C SER A 191 -37.50 -13.89 19.05
N GLN A 192 -38.53 -13.45 19.77
CA GLN A 192 -39.85 -14.08 19.73
C GLN A 192 -40.77 -13.28 18.81
N ARG A 193 -41.60 -13.99 18.03
CA ARG A 193 -42.70 -13.38 17.28
C ARG A 193 -43.94 -13.38 18.18
N THR A 194 -44.52 -12.21 18.37
CA THR A 194 -45.76 -12.03 19.11
C THR A 194 -46.95 -12.42 18.21
N TYR A 195 -48.06 -12.83 18.81
CA TYR A 195 -49.26 -13.27 18.08
C TYR A 195 -49.83 -12.20 17.12
N ASP A 196 -49.58 -10.91 17.37
CA ASP A 196 -49.96 -9.79 16.49
C ASP A 196 -48.99 -9.51 15.32
N GLY A 197 -47.96 -10.33 15.14
CA GLY A 197 -46.94 -10.16 14.09
C GLY A 197 -45.75 -9.28 14.50
N ASP A 198 -45.78 -8.66 15.67
CA ASP A 198 -44.68 -7.87 16.21
C ASP A 198 -43.49 -8.74 16.65
N ILE A 199 -42.29 -8.39 16.19
CA ILE A 199 -41.04 -9.08 16.53
C ILE A 199 -40.44 -8.42 17.78
N LYS A 200 -40.41 -9.16 18.90
CA LYS A 200 -39.69 -8.72 20.10
C LYS A 200 -38.24 -9.16 20.00
N LEU A 201 -37.38 -8.20 19.64
CA LEU A 201 -35.94 -8.43 19.50
C LEU A 201 -35.29 -8.68 20.87
N SER A 202 -34.40 -9.68 20.92
CA SER A 202 -33.64 -9.99 22.13
C SER A 202 -32.64 -8.88 22.47
N PRO A 203 -32.49 -8.48 23.74
CA PRO A 203 -31.41 -7.58 24.18
C PRO A 203 -30.00 -8.06 23.79
N VAL A 204 -29.81 -9.38 23.66
CA VAL A 204 -28.55 -10.00 23.24
C VAL A 204 -28.19 -9.66 21.79
N LEU A 205 -29.21 -9.48 20.93
CA LEU A 205 -29.01 -9.05 19.54
C LEU A 205 -28.39 -7.65 19.50
N TYR A 206 -28.92 -6.72 20.29
CA TYR A 206 -28.40 -5.36 20.40
C TYR A 206 -26.99 -5.33 20.99
N ALA A 207 -26.69 -6.20 21.96
CA ALA A 207 -25.35 -6.35 22.49
C ALA A 207 -24.35 -6.83 21.42
N GLY A 208 -24.72 -7.85 20.64
CA GLY A 208 -23.90 -8.33 19.52
C GLY A 208 -23.67 -7.25 18.45
N ALA A 209 -24.73 -6.53 18.07
CA ALA A 209 -24.65 -5.42 17.13
C ALA A 209 -23.77 -4.27 17.65
N GLY A 210 -23.88 -3.93 18.93
CA GLY A 210 -23.05 -2.91 19.58
C GLY A 210 -21.56 -3.26 19.61
N ILE A 211 -21.23 -4.52 19.90
CA ILE A 211 -19.84 -5.00 19.90
C ILE A 211 -19.22 -4.88 18.49
N LEU A 212 -19.93 -5.36 17.47
CA LEU A 212 -19.43 -5.31 16.09
C LEU A 212 -19.40 -3.88 15.54
N GLY A 213 -20.42 -3.08 15.83
CA GLY A 213 -20.47 -1.66 15.45
C GLY A 213 -19.31 -0.87 16.07
N GLY A 214 -19.06 -1.08 17.37
CA GLY A 214 -17.91 -0.49 18.06
C GLY A 214 -16.59 -0.90 17.40
N GLN A 215 -16.42 -2.18 17.05
CA GLN A 215 -15.21 -2.68 16.41
C GLN A 215 -14.93 -2.02 15.05
N VAL A 216 -15.95 -1.79 14.23
CA VAL A 216 -15.79 -1.09 12.93
C VAL A 216 -15.28 0.32 13.14
N VAL A 217 -15.88 1.07 14.07
CA VAL A 217 -15.46 2.44 14.40
C VAL A 217 -14.02 2.45 14.92
N PHE A 218 -13.67 1.55 15.84
CA PHE A 218 -12.29 1.46 16.35
C PHE A 218 -11.28 1.12 15.24
N ASN A 219 -11.62 0.25 14.30
CA ASN A 219 -10.72 -0.12 13.21
C ASN A 219 -10.51 1.02 12.19
N LEU A 220 -11.50 1.90 11.99
CA LEU A 220 -11.39 3.06 11.09
C LEU A 220 -10.34 4.08 11.57
N PHE A 221 -10.20 4.28 12.88
CA PHE A 221 -9.27 5.25 13.45
C PHE A 221 -7.91 4.66 13.86
N ARG A 222 -7.70 3.34 13.73
CA ARG A 222 -6.41 2.72 14.07
C ARG A 222 -5.36 3.01 13.00
N LYS A 223 -4.24 3.60 13.43
CA LYS A 223 -3.04 3.71 12.59
C LYS A 223 -2.46 2.32 12.31
N ASP A 224 -2.00 2.10 11.07
CA ASP A 224 -1.34 0.86 10.66
C ASP A 224 -0.06 0.65 11.48
N LYS A 225 -0.05 -0.37 12.34
CA LYS A 225 1.09 -0.68 13.21
C LYS A 225 2.26 -1.29 12.47
N LEU A 226 2.01 -1.96 11.34
CA LEU A 226 3.08 -2.44 10.48
C LEU A 226 3.85 -1.25 9.91
N MET A 227 3.13 -0.20 9.51
CA MET A 227 3.75 1.06 9.07
C MET A 227 4.56 1.72 10.19
N GLN A 228 4.02 1.77 11.41
CA GLN A 228 4.75 2.34 12.55
C GLN A 228 6.03 1.57 12.86
N ALA A 229 6.00 0.23 12.80
CA ALA A 229 7.19 -0.60 13.02
C ALA A 229 8.29 -0.29 12.00
N VAL A 230 7.93 -0.14 10.72
CA VAL A 230 8.87 0.24 9.66
C VAL A 230 9.39 1.66 9.85
N GLN A 231 8.54 2.61 10.25
CA GLN A 231 8.96 3.99 10.50
C GLN A 231 9.94 4.09 11.67
N VAL A 232 9.68 3.38 12.78
CA VAL A 232 10.59 3.33 13.92
C VAL A 232 11.94 2.74 13.51
N TYR A 233 11.92 1.68 12.73
CA TYR A 233 13.15 1.05 12.21
C TYR A 233 13.97 2.02 11.37
N ASN A 234 13.33 2.65 10.37
CA ASN A 234 13.96 3.61 9.49
C ASN A 234 14.45 4.86 10.24
N TYR A 235 13.76 5.27 11.31
CA TYR A 235 14.16 6.41 12.12
C TYR A 235 15.42 6.14 12.95
N GLN A 236 15.50 4.98 13.60
CA GLN A 236 16.63 4.64 14.47
C GLN A 236 17.94 4.46 13.70
N VAL A 237 17.90 4.05 12.43
CA VAL A 237 19.10 3.93 11.59
C VAL A 237 19.63 5.30 11.14
N LYS A 238 18.79 6.32 11.13
CA LYS A 238 19.18 7.67 10.71
C LYS A 238 19.97 8.42 11.80
N GLN A 239 19.89 7.96 13.05
CA GLN A 239 20.63 8.51 14.20
C GLN A 239 22.01 7.88 14.29
#